data_AF-A0A2C2A705-F1
#
_entry.id   AF-A0A2C2A705-F1
#
_cell.length_a   1.000
_cell.length_b   1.000
_cell.length_c   1.000
_cell.angle_alpha   90.00
_cell.angle_beta   90.00
_cell.angle_gamma   90.00
#
_symmetry.space_group_name_H-M   'P 1'
#
loop_
_entity.id
_entity.type
_entity.pdbx_description
1 polymer ?
#
loop_
_entity_poly.entity_id
_entity_poly.type
_entity_poly.pdbx_seq_one_letter_code
_entity_poly.pdbx_strand_id
1 'polypeptide(L)'
;MDPIKEKLDLLRNEIKDMGGIIDLDWCDRLLYPYYKHFNDSKLRYRSGSLLAFWGILLEWEDESGFPFYTGTQEYDCHHFDMYLKGFLKYAPKIERQFPNIYLVIVGSLMELDERERWESEFPNICKELFDAVREELFHTDVTQINDETYQNAYKEGRMLY
;
A
#
# COMPACT_ATOMS: atom_id res chain seq x y z
N MET A 1 -2.77 15.48 19.46
CA MET A 1 -1.84 15.32 18.33
C MET A 1 -2.59 14.55 17.25
N ASP A 2 -2.42 14.87 15.97
CA ASP A 2 -3.13 14.19 14.87
C ASP A 2 -2.45 12.82 14.63
N PRO A 3 -3.08 11.66 14.94
CA PRO A 3 -2.38 10.37 14.97
C PRO A 3 -1.69 10.00 13.66
N ILE A 4 -2.30 10.34 12.51
CA ILE A 4 -1.68 10.12 11.20
C ILE A 4 -0.41 10.96 11.02
N LYS A 5 -0.35 12.16 11.60
CA LYS A 5 0.83 13.01 11.50
C LYS A 5 2.03 12.33 12.17
N GLU A 6 1.83 11.82 13.38
CA GLU A 6 2.86 11.13 14.16
C GLU A 6 3.35 9.88 13.43
N LYS A 7 2.44 9.05 12.91
CA LYS A 7 2.78 7.84 12.16
C LYS A 7 3.54 8.14 10.88
N LEU A 8 3.18 9.19 10.14
CA LEU A 8 3.90 9.60 8.94
C LEU A 8 5.26 10.27 9.24
N ASP A 9 5.37 11.01 10.36
CA ASP A 9 6.65 11.53 10.81
C ASP A 9 7.60 10.38 11.21
N LEU A 10 7.07 9.35 11.87
CA LEU A 10 7.80 8.14 12.22
C LEU A 10 8.24 7.35 10.98
N LEU A 11 7.31 7.03 10.07
CA LEU A 11 7.61 6.34 8.81
C LEU A 11 8.74 7.03 8.05
N ARG A 12 8.71 8.36 7.98
CA ARG A 12 9.78 9.14 7.32
C ARG A 12 11.14 8.93 7.97
N ASN A 13 11.21 8.87 9.29
CA ASN A 13 12.47 8.68 10.00
C ASN A 13 13.01 7.27 9.76
N GLU A 14 12.15 6.25 9.86
CA GLU A 14 12.52 4.85 9.58
C GLU A 14 13.04 4.69 8.15
N ILE A 15 12.37 5.27 7.15
CA ILE A 15 12.84 5.24 5.75
C ILE A 15 14.22 5.88 5.60
N LYS A 16 14.46 6.98 6.31
CA LYS A 16 15.74 7.69 6.25
C LYS A 16 16.86 6.86 6.88
N ASP A 17 16.56 6.18 7.98
CA ASP A 17 17.53 5.42 8.75
C ASP A 17 17.86 4.08 8.07
N MET A 18 16.85 3.43 7.47
CA MET A 18 16.99 2.14 6.77
C MET A 18 17.39 2.28 5.30
N GLY A 19 17.18 3.46 4.69
CA GLY A 19 17.49 3.73 3.29
C GLY A 19 16.47 3.17 2.29
N GLY A 20 15.29 2.74 2.74
CA GLY A 20 14.21 2.15 1.93
C GLY A 20 12.87 2.10 2.67
N ILE A 21 11.82 1.55 2.04
CA ILE A 21 10.48 1.35 2.65
C ILE A 21 10.15 -0.12 2.95
N ILE A 22 11.16 -0.98 2.91
CA ILE A 22 11.08 -2.42 3.15
C ILE A 22 11.68 -2.70 4.54
N ASP A 23 11.26 -3.79 5.19
CA ASP A 23 11.73 -4.24 6.51
C ASP A 23 11.47 -3.21 7.61
N LEU A 24 10.34 -2.51 7.52
CA LEU A 24 9.93 -1.56 8.54
C LEU A 24 8.96 -2.22 9.50
N ASP A 25 8.85 -1.66 10.71
CA ASP A 25 8.01 -2.22 11.77
C ASP A 25 6.50 -1.98 11.54
N TRP A 26 5.96 -2.58 10.49
CA TRP A 26 4.60 -2.38 9.97
C TRP A 26 3.50 -2.87 10.92
N CYS A 27 3.80 -3.87 11.75
CA CYS A 27 2.84 -4.52 12.65
C CYS A 27 2.90 -4.04 14.10
N ASP A 28 3.87 -3.18 14.47
CA ASP A 28 3.89 -2.52 15.79
C ASP A 28 4.01 -0.99 15.62
N ARG A 29 5.23 -0.46 15.53
CA ARG A 29 5.44 0.99 15.59
C ARG A 29 4.80 1.75 14.44
N LEU A 30 4.69 1.15 13.25
CA LEU A 30 4.03 1.74 12.08
C LEU A 30 2.61 1.25 11.86
N LEU A 31 2.08 0.37 12.71
CA LEU A 31 0.72 -0.11 12.60
C LEU A 31 -0.27 1.07 12.71
N TYR A 32 -1.00 1.29 11.62
CA TYR A 32 -2.00 2.36 11.50
C TYR A 32 -2.93 2.09 10.32
N PRO A 33 -4.23 2.43 10.38
CA PRO A 33 -5.16 2.25 9.27
C PRO A 33 -4.99 3.34 8.19
N TYR A 34 -3.86 3.31 7.46
CA TYR A 34 -3.51 4.32 6.45
C TYR A 34 -4.56 4.46 5.34
N TYR A 35 -5.27 3.39 5.00
CA TYR A 35 -6.37 3.40 4.02
C TYR A 35 -7.45 4.46 4.30
N LYS A 36 -7.62 4.89 5.56
CA LYS A 36 -8.57 5.95 5.93
C LYS A 36 -8.21 7.32 5.34
N HIS A 37 -6.97 7.51 4.88
CA HIS A 37 -6.44 8.79 4.43
C HIS A 37 -6.13 8.84 2.93
N PHE A 38 -6.47 7.82 2.14
CA PHE A 38 -6.27 7.83 0.67
C PHE A 38 -7.00 8.99 -0.03
N ASN A 39 -8.07 9.51 0.58
CA ASN A 39 -8.80 10.69 0.10
C ASN A 39 -8.80 11.85 1.11
N ASP A 40 -7.80 11.93 1.99
CA ASP A 40 -7.69 13.02 2.97
C ASP A 40 -7.66 14.40 2.29
N SER A 41 -8.17 15.41 2.97
CA SER A 41 -8.07 16.81 2.51
C SER A 41 -6.63 17.29 2.36
N LYS A 42 -5.72 16.85 3.25
CA LYS A 42 -4.32 17.21 3.27
C LYS A 42 -3.54 16.27 2.36
N LEU A 43 -2.93 16.84 1.32
CA LEU A 43 -2.18 16.09 0.32
C LEU A 43 -1.05 15.25 0.97
N ARG A 44 -0.39 15.77 2.03
CA ARG A 44 0.62 15.04 2.85
C ARG A 44 0.10 13.72 3.41
N TYR A 45 -1.15 13.69 3.88
CA TYR A 45 -1.72 12.49 4.48
C TYR A 45 -2.15 11.50 3.39
N ARG A 46 -2.61 11.99 2.24
CA ARG A 46 -2.85 11.15 1.06
C ARG A 46 -1.58 10.46 0.59
N SER A 47 -0.54 11.23 0.22
CA SER A 47 0.68 10.68 -0.35
C SER A 47 1.41 9.76 0.63
N GLY A 48 1.51 10.17 1.90
CA GLY A 48 2.16 9.36 2.93
C GLY A 48 1.44 8.06 3.22
N SER A 49 0.11 8.05 3.18
CA SER A 49 -0.67 6.83 3.40
C SER A 49 -0.57 5.86 2.23
N LEU A 50 -0.49 6.38 0.99
CA LEU A 50 -0.25 5.55 -0.18
C LEU A 50 1.18 4.96 -0.18
N LEU A 51 2.18 5.75 0.22
CA LEU A 51 3.55 5.26 0.41
C LEU A 51 3.60 4.17 1.48
N ALA A 52 2.88 4.34 2.59
CA ALA A 52 2.78 3.30 3.63
C ALA A 52 2.13 2.03 3.08
N PHE A 53 1.02 2.15 2.32
CA PHE A 53 0.39 0.98 1.70
C PHE A 53 1.35 0.26 0.75
N TRP A 54 2.09 0.99 -0.07
CA TRP A 54 3.10 0.41 -0.95
C TRP A 54 4.20 -0.32 -0.15
N GLY A 55 4.73 0.29 0.92
CA GLY A 55 5.73 -0.36 1.77
C GLY A 55 5.23 -1.64 2.44
N ILE A 56 3.97 -1.67 2.88
CA ILE A 56 3.32 -2.87 3.43
C ILE A 56 3.18 -3.97 2.36
N LEU A 57 2.90 -3.61 1.11
CA LEU A 57 2.87 -4.58 0.00
C LEU A 57 4.27 -5.12 -0.29
N LEU A 58 5.30 -4.26 -0.29
CA LEU A 58 6.67 -4.70 -0.58
C LEU A 58 7.21 -5.68 0.46
N GLU A 59 6.90 -5.50 1.74
CA GLU A 59 7.24 -6.45 2.81
C GLU A 59 6.68 -7.86 2.56
N TRP A 60 5.50 -7.93 1.94
CA TRP A 60 4.91 -9.20 1.53
C TRP A 60 5.53 -9.70 0.22
N GLU A 61 5.74 -8.80 -0.75
CA GLU A 61 6.32 -9.11 -2.06
C GLU A 61 7.75 -9.65 -1.96
N ASP A 62 8.58 -9.16 -1.05
CA ASP A 62 9.96 -9.65 -0.89
C ASP A 62 10.09 -10.82 0.11
N GLU A 63 8.95 -11.27 0.66
CA GLU A 63 8.84 -12.35 1.64
C GLU A 63 9.58 -12.06 2.97
N SER A 64 9.92 -10.81 3.26
CA SER A 64 10.56 -10.44 4.53
C SER A 64 9.58 -10.45 5.71
N GLY A 65 8.30 -10.25 5.43
CA GLY A 65 7.22 -10.32 6.40
C GLY A 65 5.85 -10.56 5.77
N PHE A 66 4.84 -10.77 6.62
CA PHE A 66 3.44 -10.83 6.17
C PHE A 66 2.58 -9.94 7.07
N PRO A 67 2.37 -8.67 6.68
CA PRO A 67 1.76 -7.68 7.56
C PRO A 67 0.22 -7.70 7.57
N PHE A 68 -0.41 -8.60 6.81
CA PHE A 68 -1.86 -8.65 6.64
C PHE A 68 -2.55 -9.74 7.48
N TYR A 69 -3.80 -9.49 7.83
CA TYR A 69 -4.68 -10.43 8.54
C TYR A 69 -5.34 -11.41 7.57
N THR A 70 -5.07 -12.72 7.74
CA THR A 70 -5.67 -13.81 6.94
C THR A 70 -6.88 -14.47 7.60
N GLY A 71 -7.26 -14.06 8.81
CA GLY A 71 -8.42 -14.61 9.52
C GLY A 71 -8.09 -15.45 10.76
N THR A 72 -6.81 -15.72 11.01
CA THR A 72 -6.37 -16.66 12.05
C THR A 72 -5.32 -16.09 13.01
N GLN A 73 -4.75 -14.93 12.72
CA GLN A 73 -3.72 -14.30 13.56
C GLN A 73 -4.31 -13.76 14.86
N GLU A 74 -3.56 -13.92 15.95
CA GLU A 74 -3.92 -13.41 17.30
C GLU A 74 -3.26 -12.05 17.61
N TYR A 75 -2.46 -11.50 16.70
CA TYR A 75 -1.78 -10.21 16.83
C TYR A 75 -2.37 -9.16 15.87
N ASP A 76 -2.12 -7.88 16.16
CA ASP A 76 -2.64 -6.79 15.35
C ASP A 76 -1.96 -6.76 13.97
N CYS A 77 -2.76 -6.86 12.91
CA CYS A 77 -2.31 -6.84 11.52
C CYS A 77 -3.06 -5.78 10.70
N HIS A 78 -2.55 -5.50 9.51
CA HIS A 78 -3.29 -4.71 8.52
C HIS A 78 -4.43 -5.51 7.90
N HIS A 79 -5.56 -4.84 7.65
CA HIS A 79 -6.72 -5.47 7.00
C HIS A 79 -6.67 -5.25 5.49
N PHE A 80 -6.16 -6.24 4.74
CA PHE A 80 -5.93 -6.12 3.30
C PHE A 80 -7.20 -5.70 2.54
N ASP A 81 -8.37 -6.26 2.89
CA ASP A 81 -9.65 -5.90 2.28
C ASP A 81 -10.00 -4.41 2.43
N MET A 82 -9.65 -3.79 3.56
CA MET A 82 -9.89 -2.37 3.82
C MET A 82 -8.98 -1.49 2.97
N TYR A 83 -7.73 -1.92 2.75
CA TYR A 83 -6.81 -1.26 1.82
C TYR A 83 -7.31 -1.37 0.38
N LEU A 84 -7.69 -2.56 -0.09
CA LEU A 84 -8.24 -2.77 -1.44
C LEU A 84 -9.49 -1.92 -1.67
N LYS A 85 -10.48 -1.97 -0.76
CA LYS A 85 -11.71 -1.16 -0.85
C LYS A 85 -11.40 0.34 -0.92
N GLY A 86 -10.46 0.79 -0.08
CA GLY A 86 -10.05 2.19 -0.03
C GLY A 86 -9.36 2.62 -1.33
N PHE A 87 -8.43 1.82 -1.82
CA PHE A 87 -7.65 2.12 -3.01
C PHE A 87 -8.55 2.10 -4.25
N LEU A 88 -9.32 1.03 -4.45
CA LEU A 88 -10.28 0.88 -5.55
C LEU A 88 -11.25 2.06 -5.63
N LYS A 89 -11.84 2.45 -4.49
CA LYS A 89 -12.79 3.57 -4.42
C LYS A 89 -12.22 4.90 -4.92
N TYR A 90 -10.91 5.11 -4.74
CA TYR A 90 -10.25 6.38 -5.05
C TYR A 90 -9.23 6.27 -6.19
N ALA A 91 -9.13 5.12 -6.87
CA ALA A 91 -8.14 4.82 -7.88
C ALA A 91 -8.02 5.92 -8.96
N PRO A 92 -9.11 6.40 -9.61
CA PRO A 92 -8.99 7.45 -10.63
C PRO A 92 -8.44 8.77 -10.10
N LYS A 93 -8.70 9.08 -8.83
CA LYS A 93 -8.17 10.29 -8.19
C LYS A 93 -6.69 10.11 -7.82
N ILE A 94 -6.33 8.94 -7.33
CA ILE A 94 -4.95 8.59 -6.95
C ILE A 94 -4.07 8.59 -8.18
N GLU A 95 -4.45 7.88 -9.25
CA GLU A 95 -3.74 7.84 -10.53
C GLU A 95 -3.44 9.24 -11.07
N ARG A 96 -4.45 10.13 -11.08
CA ARG A 96 -4.25 11.51 -11.55
C ARG A 96 -3.32 12.34 -10.66
N GLN A 97 -3.29 12.09 -9.35
CA GLN A 97 -2.52 12.90 -8.39
C GLN A 97 -1.11 12.37 -8.13
N PHE A 98 -0.95 11.06 -8.14
CA PHE A 98 0.27 10.32 -7.79
C PHE A 98 0.41 9.14 -8.76
N PRO A 99 0.65 9.41 -10.06
CA PRO A 99 0.65 8.37 -11.08
C PRO A 99 1.71 7.29 -10.83
N ASN A 100 2.88 7.64 -10.31
CA ASN A 100 3.93 6.65 -10.08
C ASN A 100 3.63 5.77 -8.87
N ILE A 101 3.12 6.36 -7.77
CA ILE A 101 2.62 5.60 -6.62
C ILE A 101 1.47 4.67 -7.02
N TYR A 102 0.55 5.15 -7.84
CA TYR A 102 -0.54 4.34 -8.35
C TYR A 102 0.00 3.12 -9.10
N LEU A 103 0.92 3.33 -10.04
CA LEU A 103 1.51 2.26 -10.84
C LEU A 103 2.25 1.22 -9.99
N VAL A 104 3.09 1.62 -9.03
CA VAL A 104 3.82 0.67 -8.18
C VAL A 104 2.90 -0.13 -7.26
N ILE A 105 1.83 0.48 -6.73
CA ILE A 105 0.83 -0.25 -5.94
C ILE A 105 0.11 -1.27 -6.81
N VAL A 106 -0.35 -0.88 -8.01
CA VAL A 106 -1.04 -1.81 -8.92
C VAL A 106 -0.10 -2.92 -9.38
N GLY A 107 1.16 -2.60 -9.67
CA GLY A 107 2.20 -3.57 -10.01
C GLY A 107 2.41 -4.62 -8.91
N SER A 108 2.65 -4.18 -7.67
CA SER A 108 2.79 -5.08 -6.53
C SER A 108 1.53 -5.94 -6.32
N LEU A 109 0.34 -5.37 -6.46
CA LEU A 109 -0.91 -6.13 -6.35
C LEU A 109 -1.04 -7.21 -7.43
N MET A 110 -0.66 -6.90 -8.67
CA MET A 110 -0.68 -7.88 -9.78
C MET A 110 0.31 -9.01 -9.52
N GLU A 111 1.53 -8.69 -9.11
CA GLU A 111 2.57 -9.68 -8.81
C GLU A 111 2.16 -10.61 -7.67
N LEU A 112 1.62 -10.03 -6.59
CA LEU A 112 1.14 -10.79 -5.43
C LEU A 112 -0.05 -11.69 -5.78
N ASP A 113 -1.00 -11.25 -6.60
CA ASP A 113 -2.15 -12.07 -7.04
C ASP A 113 -1.72 -13.22 -7.97
N GLU A 114 -0.71 -12.98 -8.82
CA GLU A 114 -0.15 -14.02 -9.69
C GLU A 114 0.62 -15.09 -8.90
N ARG A 115 1.43 -14.64 -7.91
CA ARG A 115 2.22 -15.53 -7.06
C ARG A 115 1.35 -16.31 -6.08
N GLU A 116 0.43 -15.63 -5.42
CA GLU A 116 -0.39 -16.15 -4.34
C GLU A 116 -1.86 -15.95 -4.71
N ARG A 117 -2.57 -17.05 -4.97
CA ARG A 117 -4.02 -16.97 -5.20
C ARG A 117 -4.69 -16.36 -3.97
N TRP A 118 -5.10 -15.09 -4.04
CA TRP A 118 -5.61 -14.34 -2.90
C TRP A 118 -6.78 -15.01 -2.20
N GLU A 119 -7.65 -15.73 -2.91
CA GLU A 119 -8.75 -16.49 -2.32
C GLU A 119 -8.26 -17.60 -1.36
N SER A 120 -7.10 -18.18 -1.62
CA SER A 120 -6.49 -19.19 -0.76
C SER A 120 -5.83 -18.55 0.46
N GLU A 121 -5.15 -17.43 0.25
CA GLU A 121 -4.40 -16.74 1.31
C GLU A 121 -5.31 -15.98 2.27
N PHE A 122 -6.41 -15.42 1.76
CA PHE A 122 -7.38 -14.64 2.51
C PHE A 122 -8.78 -15.25 2.43
N PRO A 123 -9.02 -16.41 3.05
CA PRO A 123 -10.34 -17.05 3.06
C PRO A 123 -11.40 -16.21 3.80
N ASN A 124 -10.97 -15.23 4.59
CA ASN A 124 -11.80 -14.25 5.29
C ASN A 124 -12.27 -13.08 4.40
N ILE A 125 -11.74 -12.93 3.19
CA ILE A 125 -12.09 -11.85 2.26
C ILE A 125 -13.02 -12.37 1.16
N CYS A 126 -14.04 -11.57 0.85
CA CYS A 126 -15.03 -11.89 -0.16
C CYS A 126 -14.37 -11.91 -1.57
N LYS A 127 -14.53 -13.01 -2.31
CA LYS A 127 -13.94 -13.17 -3.66
C LYS A 127 -14.33 -12.02 -4.60
N GLU A 128 -15.55 -11.52 -4.49
CA GLU A 128 -16.08 -10.41 -5.28
C GLU A 128 -15.23 -9.13 -5.15
N LEU A 129 -14.54 -8.94 -4.02
CA LEU A 129 -13.60 -7.83 -3.87
C LEU A 129 -12.35 -8.03 -4.74
N PHE A 130 -11.81 -9.25 -4.78
CA PHE A 130 -10.65 -9.57 -5.62
C PHE A 130 -11.00 -9.49 -7.10
N ASP A 131 -12.18 -10.01 -7.48
CA ASP A 131 -12.68 -9.89 -8.85
C ASP A 131 -12.78 -8.42 -9.28
N ALA A 132 -13.33 -7.55 -8.43
CA ALA A 132 -13.43 -6.11 -8.71
C ALA A 132 -12.05 -5.43 -8.83
N VAL A 133 -11.08 -5.82 -7.99
CA VAL A 133 -9.71 -5.30 -8.08
C VAL A 133 -9.06 -5.71 -9.40
N ARG A 134 -9.17 -6.99 -9.78
CA ARG A 134 -8.63 -7.50 -11.05
C ARG A 134 -9.29 -6.81 -12.25
N GLU A 135 -10.61 -6.64 -12.22
CA GLU A 135 -11.36 -6.02 -13.31
C GLU A 135 -11.04 -4.53 -13.48
N GLU A 136 -10.91 -3.78 -12.39
CA GLU A 136 -10.82 -2.31 -12.43
C GLU A 136 -9.38 -1.78 -12.38
N LEU A 137 -8.42 -2.56 -11.86
CA LEU A 137 -7.04 -2.10 -11.67
C LEU A 137 -6.03 -2.83 -12.56
N PHE A 138 -6.22 -4.12 -12.85
CA PHE A 138 -5.21 -4.94 -13.55
C PHE A 138 -5.34 -4.79 -15.07
N HIS A 139 -4.98 -3.61 -15.56
CA HIS A 139 -4.97 -3.29 -16.98
C HIS A 139 -3.55 -3.35 -17.56
N THR A 140 -3.46 -3.74 -18.84
CA THR A 140 -2.22 -4.15 -19.54
C THR A 140 -1.13 -3.07 -19.64
N ASP A 141 -1.47 -1.80 -19.38
CA ASP A 141 -0.53 -0.67 -19.44
C ASP A 141 0.45 -0.62 -18.26
N VAL A 142 0.29 -1.48 -17.24
CA VAL A 142 1.17 -1.55 -16.05
C VAL A 142 2.45 -2.37 -16.29
N THR A 143 2.64 -2.92 -17.50
CA THR A 143 3.65 -3.97 -17.78
C THR A 143 5.12 -3.50 -17.88
N GLN A 144 5.45 -2.24 -17.62
CA GLN A 144 6.84 -1.74 -17.65
C GLN A 144 7.14 -0.73 -16.54
N ILE A 145 6.98 -1.13 -15.28
CA ILE A 145 7.53 -0.38 -14.14
C ILE A 145 9.06 -0.50 -14.20
N ASN A 146 9.74 0.64 -14.27
CA ASN A 146 11.20 0.72 -14.28
C ASN A 146 11.71 1.41 -13.01
N ASP A 147 13.03 1.42 -12.81
CA ASP A 147 13.68 2.09 -11.68
C ASP A 147 13.26 3.56 -11.53
N GLU A 148 13.03 4.26 -12.65
CA GLU A 148 12.57 5.65 -12.62
C GLU A 148 11.17 5.80 -12.02
N THR A 149 10.27 4.85 -12.31
CA THR A 149 8.91 4.80 -11.75
C THR A 149 8.98 4.64 -10.23
N TYR A 150 9.83 3.73 -9.74
CA TYR A 150 10.06 3.56 -8.31
C TYR A 150 10.59 4.84 -7.66
N GLN A 151 11.64 5.45 -8.23
CA GLN A 151 12.20 6.69 -7.70
C GLN A 151 11.19 7.84 -7.70
N ASN A 152 10.33 7.91 -8.72
CA ASN A 152 9.29 8.92 -8.80
C ASN A 152 8.13 8.64 -7.82
N ALA A 153 7.79 7.38 -7.57
CA ALA A 153 6.83 7.00 -6.53
C ALA A 153 7.32 7.43 -5.13
N TYR A 154 8.60 7.19 -4.83
CA TYR A 154 9.23 7.71 -3.62
C TYR A 154 9.18 9.25 -3.55
N LYS A 155 9.45 9.95 -4.65
CA LYS A 155 9.34 11.41 -4.69
C LYS A 155 7.90 11.85 -4.41
N GLU A 156 6.90 11.29 -5.08
CA GLU A 156 5.48 11.58 -4.86
C GLU A 156 5.06 11.37 -3.40
N GLY A 157 5.52 10.28 -2.78
CA GLY A 157 5.25 9.96 -1.38
C GLY A 157 5.89 10.97 -0.42
N ARG A 158 7.10 11.43 -0.77
CA ARG A 158 7.90 12.40 0.00
C ARG A 158 7.58 13.86 -0.31
N MET A 159 6.92 14.17 -1.43
CA MET A 159 6.89 15.49 -2.09
C MET A 159 6.11 16.59 -1.36
N LEU A 160 5.71 16.41 -0.10
CA LEU A 160 4.87 17.38 0.61
C LEU A 160 5.47 17.86 1.92
N TYR A 161 6.80 17.94 1.92
CA TYR A 161 7.63 18.60 2.92
C TYR A 161 8.76 19.36 2.25
#